data_AF-A0A6M0AX51-F1
#
_entry.id   AF-A0A6M0AX51-F1
#
_cell.length_a   1.000
_cell.length_b   1.000
_cell.length_c   1.000
_cell.angle_alpha   90.00
_cell.angle_beta   90.00
_cell.angle_gamma   90.00
#
_symmetry.space_group_name_H-M   'P 1'
#
loop_
_entity.id
_entity.type
_entity.pdbx_description
1 polymer ?
#
loop_
_entity_poly.entity_id
_entity_poly.type
_entity_poly.pdbx_seq_one_letter_code
_entity_poly.pdbx_strand_id
1 'polypeptide(L)' 'MSKNNPIVAILTLGEGWHNNHHAFPNSARFGHYWWQLDLGWLFILLLQRLGLAWNVKLPSSDQLQPTSI' A
#
# COMPACT_ATOMS: atom_id res chain seq x y z
N MET A 1 3.64 -9.26 -16.47
CA MET A 1 2.99 -7.98 -16.10
C MET A 1 2.14 -8.24 -14.85
N SER A 2 2.41 -7.54 -13.76
CA SER A 2 1.61 -7.62 -12.53
C SER A 2 0.28 -6.87 -12.71
N LYS A 3 -0.78 -7.26 -12.00
CA LYS A 3 -2.11 -6.60 -12.04
C LYS A 3 -2.65 -6.41 -10.63
N ASN A 4 -3.39 -5.32 -10.43
CA ASN A 4 -4.20 -5.12 -9.24
C ASN A 4 -5.48 -5.96 -9.33
N ASN A 5 -5.83 -6.66 -8.25
CA ASN A 5 -7.08 -7.42 -8.13
C ASN A 5 -7.74 -7.11 -6.77
N PRO A 6 -8.88 -6.39 -6.74
CA PRO A 6 -9.53 -5.96 -5.50
C PRO A 6 -10.08 -7.13 -4.67
N ILE A 7 -10.56 -8.20 -5.31
CA ILE A 7 -11.09 -9.38 -4.61
C ILE A 7 -9.95 -10.08 -3.87
N VAL A 8 -8.84 -10.31 -4.58
CA VAL A 8 -7.64 -10.87 -3.96
C VAL A 8 -7.16 -9.96 -2.85
N ALA A 9 -7.10 -8.64 -3.07
CA ALA A 9 -6.62 -7.69 -2.08
C ALA A 9 -7.42 -7.73 -0.77
N ILE A 10 -8.75 -7.86 -0.85
CA ILE A 10 -9.57 -7.99 0.36
C ILE A 10 -9.28 -9.30 1.10
N LEU A 11 -9.19 -10.41 0.37
CA LEU A 11 -8.94 -11.74 0.95
C LEU A 11 -7.53 -11.91 1.50
N THR A 12 -6.54 -11.23 0.92
CA THR A 12 -5.13 -11.32 1.27
C THR A 12 -4.62 -10.09 2.01
N LEU A 13 -5.53 -9.33 2.62
CA LEU A 13 -5.22 -8.18 3.46
C LEU A 13 -4.42 -7.06 2.75
N GLY A 14 -4.46 -6.98 1.43
CA GLY A 14 -3.81 -5.92 0.64
C GLY A 14 -2.91 -6.45 -0.47
N GLU A 15 -2.41 -7.69 -0.39
CA GLU A 15 -1.43 -8.26 -1.35
C GLU A 15 -1.93 -8.28 -2.81
N GLY A 16 -3.25 -8.26 -3.02
CA GLY A 16 -3.86 -8.17 -4.34
C GLY A 16 -3.65 -6.83 -5.05
N TRP A 17 -3.19 -5.77 -4.37
CA TRP A 17 -2.67 -4.55 -5.02
C TRP A 17 -1.26 -4.77 -5.57
N HIS A 18 -1.09 -5.89 -6.27
CA HIS A 18 0.22 -6.41 -6.63
C HIS A 18 0.94 -5.49 -7.63
N ASN A 19 0.22 -4.84 -8.56
CA ASN A 19 0.86 -3.90 -9.48
C ASN A 19 1.37 -2.65 -8.76
N ASN A 20 0.62 -2.18 -7.77
CA ASN A 20 1.06 -1.08 -6.91
C ASN A 20 2.33 -1.45 -6.12
N HIS A 21 2.36 -2.66 -5.55
CA HIS A 21 3.54 -3.15 -4.84
C HIS A 21 4.78 -3.21 -5.76
N HIS A 22 4.64 -3.71 -6.99
CA HIS A 22 5.74 -3.70 -7.97
C HIS A 22 6.21 -2.28 -8.34
N ALA A 23 5.35 -1.26 -8.28
CA ALA A 23 5.74 0.14 -8.50
C ALA A 23 6.56 0.72 -7.34
N PHE A 24 6.24 0.35 -6.09
CA PHE A 24 6.99 0.76 -4.90
C PHE A 24 7.23 -0.42 -3.94
N PRO A 25 8.19 -1.31 -4.23
CA PRO A 25 8.38 -2.57 -3.47
C PRO A 25 8.82 -2.35 -2.02
N ASN A 26 9.42 -1.19 -1.74
CA ASN A 26 9.84 -0.80 -0.39
C ASN A 26 8.72 -0.11 0.42
N SER A 27 7.55 0.12 -0.17
CA SER A 27 6.41 0.74 0.52
C SER A 27 5.74 -0.27 1.44
N ALA A 28 5.49 0.15 2.69
CA ALA A 28 4.66 -0.59 3.63
C ALA A 28 3.17 -0.59 3.27
N ARG A 29 2.74 0.30 2.37
CA ARG A 29 1.35 0.43 1.91
C ARG A 29 1.25 0.00 0.46
N PHE A 30 0.35 -0.91 0.14
CA PHE A 30 0.11 -1.40 -1.22
C PHE A 30 -1.07 -0.67 -1.89
N GLY A 31 -2.05 -0.21 -1.11
CA GLY A 31 -3.10 0.69 -1.62
C GLY A 31 -2.55 2.10 -1.89
N HIS A 32 -2.69 2.61 -3.11
CA HIS A 32 -2.28 3.99 -3.47
C HIS A 32 -3.46 4.95 -3.57
N TYR A 33 -4.64 4.44 -3.92
CA TYR A 33 -5.87 5.22 -4.03
C TYR A 33 -6.73 5.06 -2.77
N TRP A 34 -7.55 6.06 -2.47
CA TRP A 34 -8.39 6.10 -1.26
C TRP A 34 -9.38 4.92 -1.16
N TRP A 35 -9.82 4.36 -2.30
CA TRP A 35 -10.76 3.25 -2.37
C TRP A 35 -10.07 1.87 -2.32
N GLN A 36 -8.73 1.83 -2.36
CA GLN A 36 -7.98 0.58 -2.28
C GLN A 36 -7.81 0.16 -0.82
N LEU A 37 -8.73 -0.69 -0.35
CA LEU A 37 -8.67 -1.23 1.00
C LEU A 37 -7.41 -2.09 1.19
N ASP A 38 -6.61 -1.72 2.17
CA ASP A 38 -5.34 -2.37 2.51
C ASP A 38 -5.32 -2.63 4.02
N LEU A 39 -5.74 -3.83 4.41
CA LEU A 39 -5.87 -4.20 5.82
C LEU A 39 -4.49 -4.37 6.49
N GLY A 40 -3.48 -4.78 5.73
CA GLY A 40 -2.08 -4.85 6.17
C GLY A 40 -1.56 -3.45 6.53
N TRP A 41 -1.85 -2.44 5.72
CA TRP A 41 -1.52 -1.06 6.05
C TRP A 41 -2.21 -0.57 7.33
N LEU A 42 -3.49 -0.89 7.53
CA LEU A 42 -4.20 -0.57 8.78
C LEU A 42 -3.55 -1.24 9.99
N PHE A 43 -3.10 -2.48 9.84
CA PHE A 43 -2.39 -3.19 10.90
C PHE A 43 -1.03 -2.54 11.21
N ILE A 44 -0.25 -2.15 10.19
CA ILE A 44 1.01 -1.41 10.39
C ILE A 44 0.76 -0.06 11.05
N LEU A 45 -0.31 0.65 10.70
CA LEU A 45 -0.71 1.88 11.38
C LEU A 45 -1.04 1.66 12.87
N LEU A 46 -1.71 0.55 13.21
CA LEU A 46 -1.95 0.19 14.60
C LEU A 46 -0.62 -0.04 15.34
N LEU A 47 0.30 -0.80 14.75
CA LEU A 47 1.62 -1.05 15.34
C LEU A 47 2.42 0.24 15.52
N GLN A 48 2.36 1.18 14.56
CA GLN A 48 2.98 2.50 14.70
C GLN A 48 2.38 3.29 15.87
N ARG A 49 1.05 3.28 16.02
CA ARG A 49 0.37 3.96 17.14
C ARG A 49 0.73 3.36 18.50
N LEU A 50 0.98 2.05 18.55
CA LEU A 50 1.44 1.37 19.77
C LEU A 50 2.95 1.51 20.01
N GLY A 51 3.69 2.19 19.13
CA GLY A 51 5.15 2.32 19.22
C GLY A 51 5.93 1.04 18.89
N LEU A 52 5.26 0.03 18.32
CA LEU A 52 5.83 -1.27 17.98
C LEU A 52 6.48 -1.31 16.59
N ALA A 53 6.10 -0.36 15.72
CA ALA A 53 6.70 -0.18 14.41
C ALA A 53 7.20 1.26 14.25
N TRP A 54 8.42 1.40 13.74
CA TRP A 54 9.06 2.68 13.44
C TRP A 54 9.80 2.60 12.10
N ASN A 55 10.17 3.76 11.55
CA ASN A 55 10.86 3.88 10.24
C ASN A 55 10.08 3.24 9.07
N VAL A 56 8.76 3.38 9.09
CA VAL A 56 7.87 2.86 8.05
C VAL A 56 8.03 3.68 6.77
N LYS A 57 8.34 3.00 5.65
CA LYS A 57 8.58 3.63 4.35
C LYS A 57 7.30 3.74 3.55
N LEU A 58 7.05 4.91 2.99
CA LEU A 58 5.96 5.21 2.07
C LEU A 58 6.51 5.91 0.82
N PRO A 59 5.83 5.80 -0.34
CA PRO A 59 6.15 6.60 -1.51
C PRO A 59 5.95 8.09 -1.19
N SER A 60 6.76 8.97 -1.79
CA SER A 60 6.55 10.40 -1.65
C SER A 60 5.23 10.81 -2.31
N SER A 61 4.64 11.92 -1.86
CA SER A 61 3.39 12.44 -2.43
C SER A 61 3.52 12.68 -3.94
N ASP A 62 4.68 13.15 -4.40
CA ASP A 62 4.95 13.41 -5.83
C ASP A 62 4.98 12.12 -6.66
N GLN A 63 5.46 11.01 -6.07
CA GLN A 63 5.48 9.70 -6.72
C GLN A 63 4.08 9.09 -6.89
N LEU A 64 3.12 9.48 -6.04
CA LEU A 64 1.74 9.00 -6.10
C LEU A 64 0.85 9.83 -7.03
N GLN A 65 1.32 11.01 -7.47
CA GLN A 65 0.58 11.80 -8.45
C GLN A 65 0.64 11.11 -9.82
N PRO A 66 -0.49 11.02 -10.54
CA PRO A 66 -0.44 10.68 -11.95
C PRO A 66 0.42 11.72 -12.65
N THR A 67 1.46 11.31 -13.36
CA THR A 67 2.37 12.20 -14.08
C THR A 67 1.57 13.23 -14.85
N SER A 68 1.65 14.49 -14.45
CA SER A 68 1.02 15.61 -15.15
C SER A 68 1.70 15.75 -16.51
N ILE A 69 1.04 15.23 -17.54
CA ILE A 69 1.29 15.56 -18.96
C ILE A 69 0.47 16.78 -19.35
#